data_AF-B7PFF9-F1
#
_entry.id   AF-B7PFF9-F1
#
_cell.length_a   1.000
_cell.length_b   1.000
_cell.length_c   1.000
_cell.angle_alpha   90.00
_cell.angle_beta   90.00
_cell.angle_gamma   90.00
#
_symmetry.space_group_name_H-M   'P 1'
#
loop_
_entity.id
_entity.type
_entity.pdbx_description
1 polymer ?
#
loop_
_entity_poly.entity_id
_entity_poly.type
_entity_poly.pdbx_seq_one_letter_code
_entity_poly.pdbx_strand_id
1 'polypeptide(L)'
;VKMYCRHFSCKLGCAGATGTLVDDLTAALVNRLAQCARDYALMFLVILRCLSIEARLCLSLYPIPLHEKESGSQGSENDNKPLGKKKASKATKGLKKTPPQEVEQDSSDEEEQQSHGNSSSVKKKRHWVEVFTPKDSKWIPVDAVHGSAGDVSQIRQPLLYVLGIQDGRVRELTAKYCSGWLPKRSRVRENWWQQSLEPFRPAPSERDLLEDKQLESRLFRQPMPSAIAEFKGHPVYVLKRHLLKYEALYPADAPPLGFVRGEPVYARECVHVLRSREAWLREARMVRVREEPYKRVKGRAKKDLLASSLLSGMSSERELELFGLWQTEPYMPPVAFGGKVPRNEWGNVELFKSCMLPIGTVHLKAPALGRVAAKLNIDCVPAVVGFEGHGRGVHPVFDGWVVCEEFADTLMMAWQEEQEKQSKSDEFLQQKRVFGNWRRLIRGALIRARLRDKYLGDTGDD
;
A
#
# COMPACT_ATOMS: atom_id res chain seq x y z
N VAL A 1 15.47 28.80 21.58
CA VAL A 1 16.74 28.09 21.24
C VAL A 1 17.90 28.58 22.09
N LYS A 2 18.42 29.81 21.90
CA LYS A 2 19.58 30.32 22.67
C LYS A 2 19.46 30.19 24.19
N MET A 3 18.27 30.45 24.76
CA MET A 3 18.01 30.25 26.20
C MET A 3 18.16 28.78 26.61
N TYR A 4 17.63 27.84 25.83
CA TYR A 4 17.77 26.40 26.09
C TYR A 4 19.24 25.97 26.06
N CYS A 5 19.99 26.37 25.03
CA CYS A 5 21.42 26.07 24.90
C CYS A 5 22.29 26.67 26.01
N ARG A 6 21.82 27.71 26.72
CA ARG A 6 22.50 28.29 27.89
C ARG A 6 22.27 27.49 29.17
N HIS A 7 21.13 26.82 29.30
CA HIS A 7 20.73 26.14 30.54
C HIS A 7 20.92 24.62 30.49
N PHE A 8 21.01 24.03 29.30
CA PHE A 8 21.11 22.59 29.09
C PHE A 8 22.32 22.26 28.23
N SER A 9 23.03 21.20 28.59
CA SER A 9 24.23 20.71 27.89
C SER A 9 24.01 19.33 27.29
N CYS A 10 24.77 18.98 26.27
CA CYS A 10 24.77 17.66 25.64
C CYS A 10 26.19 17.10 25.64
N LYS A 11 26.39 15.88 26.14
CA LYS A 11 27.60 15.10 25.83
C LYS A 11 27.41 14.48 24.45
N LEU A 12 28.35 14.69 23.54
CA LEU A 12 28.36 14.05 22.23
C LEU A 12 29.14 12.74 22.37
N GLY A 13 28.54 11.73 23.00
CA GLY A 13 29.14 10.40 23.17
C GLY A 13 28.08 9.31 23.26
N CYS A 14 28.40 8.09 22.82
CA CYS A 14 27.50 6.94 22.95
C CYS A 14 27.60 6.41 24.38
N ALA A 15 26.70 6.84 25.26
CA ALA A 15 26.47 6.15 26.52
C ALA A 15 25.23 5.27 26.34
N GLY A 16 25.37 3.97 26.62
CA GLY A 16 24.24 3.03 26.62
C GLY A 16 23.23 3.45 27.68
N ALA A 17 21.98 3.64 27.25
CA ALA A 17 20.84 3.82 28.14
C ALA A 17 20.58 2.50 28.88
N THR A 18 20.44 2.56 30.19
CA THR A 18 20.14 1.38 31.04
C THR A 18 18.70 1.38 31.56
N GLY A 19 17.90 2.42 31.25
CA GLY A 19 16.52 2.61 31.70
C GLY A 19 15.52 2.77 30.56
N THR A 20 14.27 3.09 30.88
CA THR A 20 13.28 3.44 29.85
C THR A 20 13.52 4.86 29.33
N LEU A 21 13.06 5.16 28.11
CA LEU A 21 13.19 6.51 27.52
C LEU A 21 12.63 7.62 28.45
N VAL A 22 11.57 7.32 29.19
CA VAL A 22 10.96 8.28 30.13
C VAL A 22 11.90 8.55 31.30
N ASP A 23 12.50 7.51 31.87
CA ASP A 23 13.44 7.63 32.99
C ASP A 23 14.69 8.42 32.57
N ASP A 24 15.23 8.09 31.40
CA ASP A 24 16.42 8.75 30.86
C ASP A 24 16.17 10.24 30.59
N LEU A 25 15.04 10.59 29.97
CA LEU A 25 14.68 11.98 29.72
C LEU A 25 14.39 12.75 31.01
N THR A 26 13.76 12.11 31.98
CA THR A 26 13.48 12.71 33.30
C THR A 26 14.78 13.02 34.02
N ALA A 27 15.70 12.07 34.08
CA ALA A 27 17.02 12.26 34.65
C ALA A 27 17.81 13.35 33.90
N ALA A 28 17.76 13.36 32.57
CA ALA A 28 18.45 14.36 31.76
C ALA A 28 17.89 15.78 31.98
N LEU A 29 16.57 15.93 32.18
CA LEU A 29 15.92 17.21 32.52
C LEU A 29 16.33 17.71 33.90
N VAL A 30 16.33 16.83 34.91
CA VAL A 30 16.75 17.18 36.28
C VAL A 30 18.23 17.60 36.30
N ASN A 31 19.09 16.82 35.66
CA ASN A 31 20.54 17.08 35.62
C ASN A 31 20.95 18.15 34.60
N ARG A 32 20.00 18.63 33.78
CA ARG A 32 20.22 19.56 32.67
C ARG A 32 21.29 19.09 31.68
N LEU A 33 21.45 17.77 31.55
CA LEU A 33 22.52 17.14 30.79
C LEU A 33 21.97 15.95 30.01
N ALA A 34 21.99 16.06 28.68
CA ALA A 34 21.69 14.94 27.78
C ALA A 34 22.95 14.12 27.49
N GLN A 35 22.80 12.80 27.42
CA GLN A 35 23.89 11.89 27.06
C GLN A 35 24.09 11.77 25.55
N CYS A 36 23.07 12.10 24.74
CA CYS A 36 23.17 12.06 23.30
C CYS A 36 22.34 13.17 22.63
N ALA A 37 22.62 13.41 21.35
CA ALA A 37 21.93 14.43 20.54
C ALA A 37 20.42 14.15 20.34
N ARG A 38 19.99 12.89 20.43
CA ARG A 38 18.57 12.50 20.40
C ARG A 38 17.86 13.01 21.63
N ASP A 39 18.35 12.65 22.80
CA ASP A 39 17.69 13.00 24.06
C ASP A 39 17.72 14.51 24.28
N TYR A 40 18.78 15.20 23.86
CA TYR A 40 18.84 16.67 23.87
C TYR A 40 17.73 17.31 23.01
N ALA A 41 17.48 16.80 21.81
CA ALA A 41 16.39 17.28 20.97
C ALA A 41 15.00 16.96 21.56
N LEU A 42 14.85 15.79 22.18
CA LEU A 42 13.61 15.37 22.85
C LEU A 42 13.33 16.22 24.09
N MET A 43 14.32 16.49 24.93
CA MET A 43 14.20 17.41 26.07
C MET A 43 13.77 18.80 25.61
N PHE A 44 14.37 19.31 24.53
CA PHE A 44 13.97 20.59 23.94
C PHE A 44 12.50 20.58 23.52
N LEU A 45 12.06 19.52 22.83
CA LEU A 45 10.66 19.35 22.43
C LEU A 45 9.71 19.31 23.62
N VAL A 46 10.05 18.58 24.68
CA VAL A 46 9.25 18.48 25.91
C VAL A 46 9.08 19.87 26.54
N ILE A 47 10.17 20.63 26.69
CA ILE A 47 10.13 21.98 27.26
C ILE A 47 9.25 22.91 26.43
N LEU A 48 9.37 22.88 25.10
CA LEU A 48 8.51 23.68 24.24
C LEU A 48 7.03 23.37 24.47
N ARG A 49 6.67 22.09 24.54
CA ARG A 49 5.29 21.66 24.80
C ARG A 49 4.80 22.06 26.20
N CYS A 50 5.64 21.98 27.22
CA CYS A 50 5.31 22.48 28.57
C CYS A 50 5.07 23.99 28.59
N LEU A 51 5.71 24.74 27.69
CA LEU A 51 5.49 26.18 27.51
C LEU A 51 4.31 26.49 26.57
N SER A 52 3.52 25.48 26.19
CA SER A 52 2.44 25.59 25.20
C SER A 52 2.91 26.15 23.84
N ILE A 53 4.19 25.97 23.51
CA ILE A 53 4.73 26.28 22.20
C ILE A 53 4.51 25.07 21.31
N GLU A 54 3.83 25.31 20.19
CA GLU A 54 3.53 24.28 19.22
C GLU A 54 4.81 23.76 18.53
N ALA A 55 5.11 22.49 18.77
CA ALA A 55 6.33 21.85 18.29
C ALA A 55 6.10 20.38 17.92
N ARG A 56 6.75 19.95 16.83
CA ARG A 56 6.69 18.57 16.32
C ARG A 56 8.09 17.97 16.16
N LEU A 57 8.20 16.67 16.43
CA LEU A 57 9.43 15.91 16.20
C LEU A 57 9.52 15.57 14.72
N CYS A 58 10.63 15.89 14.06
CA CYS A 58 10.89 15.47 12.70
C CYS A 58 11.89 14.32 12.69
N LEU A 59 11.58 13.23 11.99
CA LEU A 59 12.40 12.03 11.84
C LEU A 59 12.65 11.74 10.37
N SER A 60 13.92 11.60 9.99
CA SER A 60 14.33 11.08 8.68
C SER A 60 14.60 9.59 8.78
N LEU A 61 13.79 8.78 8.09
CA LEU A 61 13.94 7.32 8.07
C LEU A 61 14.90 6.87 6.96
N TYR A 62 15.71 5.87 7.26
CA TYR A 62 16.68 5.24 6.35
C TYR A 62 16.42 3.73 6.30
N PRO A 63 15.31 3.29 5.68
CA PRO A 63 15.05 1.87 5.53
C PRO A 63 16.07 1.23 4.58
N ILE A 64 16.19 -0.09 4.69
CA ILE A 64 16.99 -0.91 3.76
C ILE A 64 16.48 -0.64 2.32
N PRO A 65 17.36 -0.33 1.36
CA PRO A 65 16.95 -0.08 -0.02
C PRO A 65 16.21 -1.27 -0.63
N LEU A 66 15.07 -1.02 -1.30
CA LEU A 66 14.30 -2.05 -2.00
C LEU A 66 15.01 -2.64 -3.23
N HIS A 67 15.97 -1.90 -3.78
CA HIS A 67 16.80 -2.33 -4.89
C HIS A 67 18.26 -2.13 -4.52
N GLU A 68 19.03 -3.21 -4.54
CA GLU A 68 20.49 -3.13 -4.47
C GLU A 68 21.01 -2.33 -5.67
N LYS A 69 21.97 -1.45 -5.42
CA LYS A 69 22.75 -0.88 -6.53
C LYS A 69 23.62 -2.01 -7.05
N GLU A 70 23.36 -2.48 -8.27
CA GLU A 70 24.35 -3.32 -8.99
C GLU A 70 25.68 -2.56 -8.97
N SER A 71 26.68 -3.14 -8.30
CA SER A 71 28.05 -2.66 -8.36
C SER A 71 28.51 -2.75 -9.81
N GLY A 72 29.02 -1.64 -10.34
CA GLY A 72 29.27 -1.47 -11.76
C GLY A 72 30.15 -2.57 -12.35
N SER A 73 29.62 -3.23 -13.38
CA SER A 73 30.42 -3.70 -14.50
C SER A 73 29.78 -3.13 -15.77
N GLN A 74 30.54 -2.25 -16.45
CA GLN A 74 30.20 -1.87 -17.81
C GLN A 74 30.28 -3.12 -18.68
N GLY A 75 29.15 -3.49 -19.29
CA GLY A 75 29.07 -4.58 -20.26
C GLY A 75 27.92 -4.28 -21.21
N SER A 76 28.29 -3.96 -22.44
CA SER A 76 27.47 -3.58 -23.59
C SER A 76 26.17 -4.39 -23.76
N GLU A 77 25.05 -3.69 -23.96
CA GLU A 77 23.87 -4.24 -24.62
C GLU A 77 24.20 -4.57 -26.08
N ASN A 78 23.91 -5.81 -26.50
CA ASN A 78 23.60 -6.09 -27.90
C ASN A 78 22.55 -7.21 -28.01
N ASP A 79 21.72 -7.03 -29.01
CA ASP A 79 20.38 -7.57 -29.21
C ASP A 79 20.25 -9.08 -29.54
N ASN A 80 19.04 -9.58 -29.19
CA ASN A 80 18.17 -10.52 -29.91
C ASN A 80 18.48 -12.04 -30.08
N LYS A 81 17.52 -12.80 -29.51
CA LYS A 81 16.72 -13.93 -30.08
C LYS A 81 17.19 -15.40 -29.91
N PRO A 82 16.24 -16.38 -29.98
CA PRO A 82 16.16 -17.50 -29.04
C PRO A 82 16.30 -18.90 -29.66
N LEU A 83 16.22 -19.91 -28.78
CA LEU A 83 15.88 -21.34 -28.96
C LEU A 83 17.05 -22.34 -28.82
N GLY A 84 16.81 -23.39 -28.02
CA GLY A 84 17.45 -24.70 -28.21
C GLY A 84 17.79 -25.48 -26.93
N LYS A 85 16.98 -26.48 -26.61
CA LYS A 85 17.24 -27.52 -25.58
C LYS A 85 18.55 -28.29 -25.86
N LYS A 86 19.29 -28.68 -24.80
CA LYS A 86 19.72 -30.08 -24.53
C LYS A 86 20.48 -30.22 -23.19
N LYS A 87 20.48 -31.46 -22.69
CA LYS A 87 20.84 -31.95 -21.36
C LYS A 87 22.35 -32.18 -21.16
N ALA A 88 22.76 -32.04 -19.89
CA ALA A 88 23.66 -32.85 -19.06
C ALA A 88 25.12 -33.15 -19.47
N SER A 89 26.05 -32.76 -18.59
CA SER A 89 27.12 -33.65 -18.08
C SER A 89 27.79 -33.09 -16.80
N LYS A 90 28.06 -34.00 -15.86
CA LYS A 90 28.71 -33.82 -14.54
C LYS A 90 30.19 -33.42 -14.67
N ALA A 91 30.72 -32.66 -13.69
CA ALA A 91 31.85 -33.09 -12.87
C ALA A 91 32.12 -32.12 -11.69
N THR A 92 32.58 -32.73 -10.60
CA THR A 92 32.80 -32.34 -9.20
C THR A 92 34.01 -31.45 -8.88
N LYS A 93 33.88 -30.63 -7.82
CA LYS A 93 34.78 -30.43 -6.64
C LYS A 93 34.64 -28.97 -6.13
N GLY A 94 34.54 -28.63 -4.85
CA GLY A 94 34.54 -29.36 -3.60
C GLY A 94 33.93 -28.50 -2.48
N LEU A 95 33.27 -29.16 -1.53
CA LEU A 95 32.61 -28.59 -0.35
C LEU A 95 33.64 -28.32 0.76
N LYS A 96 33.62 -27.12 1.35
CA LYS A 96 33.95 -26.91 2.76
C LYS A 96 32.67 -26.48 3.48
N LYS A 97 32.22 -27.30 4.43
CA LYS A 97 31.10 -27.07 5.34
C LYS A 97 31.62 -26.43 6.62
N THR A 98 30.90 -25.44 7.14
CA THR A 98 30.78 -25.09 8.56
C THR A 98 29.35 -24.53 8.82
N PRO A 99 28.84 -24.64 10.05
CA PRO A 99 27.42 -24.97 10.32
C PRO A 99 26.46 -23.77 10.36
N PRO A 100 25.13 -24.03 10.35
CA PRO A 100 24.11 -22.99 10.45
C PRO A 100 24.03 -22.46 11.88
N GLN A 101 24.20 -21.14 12.05
CA GLN A 101 23.86 -20.45 13.29
C GLN A 101 22.50 -19.76 13.17
N GLU A 102 21.84 -19.75 14.31
CA GLU A 102 20.43 -19.51 14.55
C GLU A 102 20.01 -18.07 14.31
N VAL A 103 18.70 -17.92 14.09
CA VAL A 103 18.00 -16.67 13.87
C VAL A 103 17.95 -15.89 15.18
N GLU A 104 18.85 -14.92 15.34
CA GLU A 104 18.78 -13.92 16.41
C GLU A 104 18.04 -12.67 15.89
N GLN A 105 17.04 -12.23 16.67
CA GLN A 105 16.27 -11.01 16.43
C GLN A 105 17.16 -9.79 16.59
N ASP A 106 17.48 -9.11 15.50
CA ASP A 106 18.35 -7.93 15.58
C ASP A 106 17.55 -6.64 15.77
N SER A 107 17.65 -6.12 16.98
CA SER A 107 17.27 -4.77 17.38
C SER A 107 18.25 -3.76 16.79
N SER A 108 17.72 -2.61 16.38
CA SER A 108 18.41 -1.35 16.06
C SER A 108 19.87 -1.17 16.51
N ASP A 109 20.71 -0.71 15.57
CA ASP A 109 22.05 -0.09 15.70
C ASP A 109 23.20 -1.12 15.89
N GLU A 110 24.29 -1.26 15.11
CA GLU A 110 25.05 -0.46 14.14
C GLU A 110 25.90 -1.39 13.23
N GLU A 111 26.45 -0.90 12.11
CA GLU A 111 27.79 -1.34 11.66
C GLU A 111 28.61 -0.14 11.09
N GLU A 112 29.70 0.19 11.80
CA GLU A 112 30.76 1.11 11.39
C GLU A 112 31.85 0.31 10.65
N GLN A 113 32.25 0.75 9.44
CA GLN A 113 33.56 0.40 8.86
C GLN A 113 34.51 1.57 9.07
N GLN A 114 35.56 1.32 9.86
CA GLN A 114 36.61 2.26 10.20
C GLN A 114 37.50 2.56 8.99
N SER A 115 37.68 3.84 8.68
CA SER A 115 38.86 4.32 7.97
C SER A 115 39.50 5.43 8.81
N HIS A 116 40.71 5.17 9.32
CA HIS A 116 41.51 6.15 10.04
C HIS A 116 41.82 7.37 9.15
N GLY A 117 41.30 8.53 9.56
CA GLY A 117 41.59 9.82 8.94
C GLY A 117 41.15 10.94 9.88
N ASN A 118 42.12 11.64 10.44
CA ASN A 118 41.95 12.66 11.47
C ASN A 118 41.29 13.92 10.87
N SER A 119 39.95 13.95 10.85
CA SER A 119 39.15 15.18 10.80
C SER A 119 37.83 14.90 11.52
N SER A 120 37.45 15.77 12.46
CA SER A 120 36.20 15.69 13.20
C SER A 120 35.01 15.94 12.26
N SER A 121 34.62 14.93 11.48
CA SER A 121 33.43 14.98 10.65
C SER A 121 32.20 14.91 11.56
N VAL A 122 31.50 16.03 11.70
CA VAL A 122 30.24 16.09 12.47
C VAL A 122 29.25 15.11 11.85
N LYS A 123 28.86 14.06 12.60
CA LYS A 123 27.87 13.06 12.15
C LYS A 123 26.55 13.79 11.82
N LYS A 124 26.13 13.76 10.53
CA LYS A 124 24.87 14.41 10.07
C LYS A 124 23.64 13.81 10.76
N LYS A 125 22.63 14.64 11.01
CA LYS A 125 21.46 14.34 11.87
C LYS A 125 20.35 13.60 11.16
N ARG A 126 19.65 12.74 11.91
CA ARG A 126 18.45 12.01 11.45
C ARG A 126 17.16 12.53 12.08
N HIS A 127 17.24 13.37 13.09
CA HIS A 127 16.09 13.91 13.82
C HIS A 127 16.32 15.38 14.19
N TRP A 128 15.24 16.16 14.26
CA TRP A 128 15.24 17.57 14.68
C TRP A 128 13.84 17.98 15.15
N VAL A 129 13.68 19.19 15.66
CA VAL A 129 12.38 19.73 16.10
C VAL A 129 11.93 20.78 15.10
N GLU A 130 10.65 20.80 14.74
CA GLU A 130 10.04 21.96 14.10
C GLU A 130 9.18 22.72 15.10
N VAL A 131 9.27 24.04 15.05
CA VAL A 131 8.50 24.95 15.89
C VAL A 131 7.59 25.78 15.01
N PHE A 132 6.31 25.85 15.35
CA PHE A 132 5.36 26.68 14.62
C PHE A 132 5.50 28.14 15.05
N THR A 133 5.50 29.03 14.05
CA THR A 133 5.53 30.47 14.24
C THR A 133 4.18 31.05 13.82
N PRO A 134 3.32 31.49 14.77
CA PRO A 134 2.01 32.04 14.42
C PRO A 134 2.09 33.28 13.53
N LYS A 135 3.08 34.15 13.77
CA LYS A 135 3.30 35.38 13.00
C LYS A 135 3.48 35.12 11.51
N ASP A 136 4.24 34.09 11.15
CA ASP A 136 4.55 33.76 9.76
C ASP A 136 3.69 32.60 9.23
N SER A 137 2.86 32.02 10.11
CA SER A 137 2.10 30.79 9.88
C SER A 137 2.94 29.68 9.25
N LYS A 138 4.12 29.45 9.82
CA LYS A 138 5.16 28.56 9.28
C LYS A 138 5.80 27.70 10.35
N TRP A 139 6.09 26.46 9.96
CA TRP A 139 6.93 25.54 10.72
C TRP A 139 8.41 25.75 10.39
N ILE A 140 9.21 26.11 11.39
CA ILE A 140 10.64 26.37 11.25
C ILE A 140 11.44 25.20 11.85
N PRO A 141 12.37 24.58 11.10
CA PRO A 141 13.26 23.58 11.66
C PRO A 141 14.21 24.21 12.66
N VAL A 142 14.39 23.57 13.81
CA VAL A 142 15.24 24.00 14.89
C VAL A 142 16.23 22.90 15.21
N ASP A 143 17.49 23.29 15.19
CA ASP A 143 18.60 22.48 15.65
C ASP A 143 18.98 22.92 17.06
N ALA A 144 18.45 22.21 18.06
CA ALA A 144 18.75 22.49 19.45
C ALA A 144 20.25 22.34 19.76
N VAL A 145 20.93 21.37 19.14
CA VAL A 145 22.33 21.01 19.47
C VAL A 145 23.30 22.10 19.01
N HIS A 146 23.08 22.69 17.83
CA HIS A 146 23.93 23.78 17.33
C HIS A 146 23.35 25.18 17.59
N GLY A 147 22.16 25.24 18.17
CA GLY A 147 21.50 26.50 18.50
C GLY A 147 20.99 27.30 17.30
N SER A 148 20.73 26.64 16.16
CA SER A 148 20.27 27.28 14.92
C SER A 148 18.77 27.06 14.67
N ALA A 149 18.16 27.98 13.93
CA ALA A 149 16.77 27.89 13.47
C ALA A 149 16.71 28.24 11.98
N GLY A 150 15.96 27.47 11.21
CA GLY A 150 15.85 27.58 9.75
C GLY A 150 16.97 26.90 8.98
N ASP A 151 18.08 26.53 9.63
CA ASP A 151 19.20 25.85 8.99
C ASP A 151 18.95 24.33 8.89
N VAL A 152 19.06 23.80 7.67
CA VAL A 152 18.90 22.38 7.33
C VAL A 152 20.20 21.72 6.86
N SER A 153 21.32 22.43 6.88
CA SER A 153 22.63 21.97 6.41
C SER A 153 23.14 20.71 7.12
N GLN A 154 22.76 20.56 8.39
CA GLN A 154 23.18 19.47 9.26
C GLN A 154 22.34 18.20 9.10
N ILE A 155 21.27 18.24 8.31
CA ILE A 155 20.40 17.09 8.06
C ILE A 155 21.11 16.11 7.13
N ARG A 156 21.10 14.82 7.50
CA ARG A 156 21.69 13.75 6.70
C ARG A 156 20.95 13.64 5.35
N GLN A 157 21.72 13.39 4.30
CA GLN A 157 21.24 13.18 2.94
C GLN A 157 21.68 11.80 2.45
N PRO A 158 20.97 11.16 1.52
CA PRO A 158 19.73 11.62 0.87
C PRO A 158 18.49 11.41 1.75
N LEU A 159 17.55 12.35 1.71
CA LEU A 159 16.24 12.19 2.34
C LEU A 159 15.32 11.30 1.49
N LEU A 160 14.76 10.27 2.12
CA LEU A 160 13.80 9.33 1.52
C LEU A 160 12.42 9.42 2.15
N TYR A 161 12.33 9.44 3.48
CA TYR A 161 11.09 9.65 4.22
C TYR A 161 11.38 10.58 5.39
N VAL A 162 10.69 11.71 5.46
CA VAL A 162 10.72 12.61 6.63
C VAL A 162 9.33 12.65 7.21
N LEU A 163 9.20 12.28 8.48
CA LEU A 163 7.94 12.27 9.22
C LEU A 163 7.96 13.33 10.31
N GLY A 164 6.93 14.16 10.37
CA GLY A 164 6.64 15.07 11.47
C GLY A 164 5.62 14.41 12.41
N ILE A 165 5.95 14.32 13.70
CA ILE A 165 5.13 13.69 14.73
C ILE A 165 4.71 14.72 15.77
N GLN A 166 3.40 14.89 15.93
CA GLN A 166 2.79 15.81 16.87
C GLN A 166 1.55 15.16 17.50
N ASP A 167 1.54 14.97 18.81
CA ASP A 167 0.37 14.49 19.57
C ASP A 167 -0.28 13.22 18.97
N GLY A 168 0.55 12.23 18.63
CA GLY A 168 0.12 10.97 18.00
C GLY A 168 -0.21 11.06 16.52
N ARG A 169 -0.23 12.27 15.95
CA ARG A 169 -0.43 12.52 14.52
C ARG A 169 0.88 12.45 13.77
N VAL A 170 0.84 11.87 12.57
CA VAL A 170 2.01 11.75 11.70
C VAL A 170 1.74 12.42 10.37
N ARG A 171 2.67 13.27 9.92
CA ARG A 171 2.62 13.90 8.60
C ARG A 171 3.91 13.66 7.85
N GLU A 172 3.81 13.38 6.57
CA GLU A 172 4.97 13.32 5.71
C GLU A 172 5.43 14.73 5.31
N LEU A 173 6.71 15.02 5.57
CA LEU A 173 7.37 16.30 5.30
C LEU A 173 8.48 16.17 4.26
N THR A 174 8.63 15.02 3.62
CA THR A 174 9.80 14.74 2.76
C THR A 174 9.94 15.77 1.64
N ALA A 175 8.83 16.16 1.01
CA ALA A 175 8.80 17.18 -0.04
C ALA A 175 9.25 18.57 0.45
N LYS A 176 9.10 18.89 1.74
CA LYS A 176 9.55 20.16 2.34
C LYS A 176 11.07 20.26 2.42
N TYR A 177 11.74 19.13 2.69
CA TYR A 177 13.18 19.07 2.97
C TYR A 177 14.01 18.57 1.78
N CYS A 178 13.42 17.82 0.86
CA CYS A 178 14.13 17.32 -0.31
C CYS A 178 14.05 18.36 -1.45
N SER A 179 15.14 19.10 -1.68
CA SER A 179 15.32 19.90 -2.90
C SER A 179 15.40 18.93 -4.08
N GLY A 180 14.41 18.95 -4.98
CA GLY A 180 14.27 17.94 -6.04
C GLY A 180 13.45 16.73 -5.62
N TRP A 181 12.35 16.94 -4.87
CA TRP A 181 11.38 15.90 -4.58
C TRP A 181 10.80 15.32 -5.88
N LEU A 182 11.33 14.17 -6.27
CA LEU A 182 10.79 13.29 -7.31
C LEU A 182 10.52 11.94 -6.65
N PRO A 183 9.48 11.19 -7.04
CA PRO A 183 9.27 9.82 -6.60
C PRO A 183 10.49 8.96 -6.96
N LYS A 184 11.42 8.81 -6.01
CA LYS A 184 12.63 8.02 -6.19
C LYS A 184 12.23 6.55 -6.23
N ARG A 185 12.80 5.77 -7.15
CA ARG A 185 12.60 4.31 -7.27
C ARG A 185 12.92 3.54 -5.98
N SER A 186 13.65 4.16 -5.05
CA SER A 186 13.98 3.61 -3.73
C SER A 186 12.84 3.71 -2.71
N ARG A 187 11.71 4.35 -3.05
CA ARG A 187 10.53 4.42 -2.18
C ARG A 187 9.56 3.26 -2.44
N VAL A 188 8.82 2.88 -1.39
CA VAL A 188 7.66 2.00 -1.51
C VAL A 188 6.58 2.63 -2.40
N ARG A 189 5.60 1.83 -2.84
CA ARG A 189 4.49 2.34 -3.65
C ARG A 189 3.70 3.40 -2.86
N GLU A 190 3.47 4.53 -3.49
CA GLU A 190 2.82 5.69 -2.84
C GLU A 190 1.44 5.34 -2.26
N ASN A 191 0.62 4.55 -2.96
CA ASN A 191 -0.69 4.13 -2.44
C ASN A 191 -0.59 3.35 -1.12
N TRP A 192 0.40 2.44 -1.01
CA TRP A 192 0.61 1.66 0.21
C TRP A 192 1.15 2.56 1.34
N TRP A 193 2.02 3.50 1.00
CA TRP A 193 2.56 4.46 1.95
C TRP A 193 1.48 5.36 2.55
N GLN A 194 0.62 5.93 1.71
CA GLN A 194 -0.52 6.74 2.17
C GLN A 194 -1.47 5.92 3.04
N GLN A 195 -1.81 4.68 2.62
CA GLN A 195 -2.64 3.77 3.42
C GLN A 195 -2.03 3.44 4.80
N SER A 196 -0.70 3.34 4.87
CA SER A 196 0.01 3.03 6.12
C SER A 196 0.04 4.20 7.09
N LEU A 197 0.01 5.43 6.58
CA LEU A 197 -0.03 6.65 7.39
C LEU A 197 -1.46 7.07 7.77
N GLU A 198 -2.47 6.60 7.04
CA GLU A 198 -3.88 6.96 7.23
C GLU A 198 -4.38 6.84 8.70
N PRO A 199 -4.05 5.77 9.46
CA PRO A 199 -4.49 5.67 10.86
C PRO A 199 -3.96 6.79 11.78
N PHE A 200 -2.86 7.42 11.39
CA PHE A 200 -2.20 8.50 12.14
C PHE A 200 -2.47 9.88 11.54
N ARG A 201 -3.25 9.96 10.46
CA ARG A 201 -3.54 11.20 9.76
C ARG A 201 -4.83 11.82 10.33
N PRO A 202 -4.75 12.99 10.99
CA PRO A 202 -5.94 13.69 11.47
C PRO A 202 -6.71 14.32 10.29
N ALA A 203 -7.96 14.74 10.56
CA ALA A 203 -8.69 15.61 9.65
C ALA A 203 -7.83 16.86 9.32
N PRO A 204 -7.73 17.28 8.05
CA PRO A 204 -6.88 18.41 7.65
C PRO A 204 -7.29 19.67 8.40
N SER A 205 -6.35 20.28 9.13
CA SER A 205 -6.57 21.61 9.71
C SER A 205 -6.35 22.71 8.68
N GLU A 206 -6.87 23.92 8.93
CA GLU A 206 -6.59 25.10 8.08
C GLU A 206 -5.08 25.35 7.91
N ARG A 207 -4.32 25.09 8.97
CA ARG A 207 -2.86 25.19 8.97
C ARG A 207 -2.23 24.15 8.06
N ASP A 208 -2.77 22.92 8.04
CA ASP A 208 -2.25 21.88 7.18
C ASP A 208 -2.42 22.25 5.70
N LEU A 209 -3.60 22.76 5.36
CA LEU A 209 -3.93 23.28 4.02
C LEU A 209 -3.03 24.46 3.64
N LEU A 210 -2.70 25.33 4.60
CA LEU A 210 -1.77 26.44 4.36
C LEU A 210 -0.33 25.94 4.12
N GLU A 211 0.15 24.96 4.90
CA GLU A 211 1.47 24.35 4.68
C GLU A 211 1.53 23.65 3.30
N ASP A 212 0.45 22.97 2.88
CA ASP A 212 0.36 22.34 1.56
C ASP A 212 0.41 23.39 0.43
N LYS A 213 -0.36 24.49 0.54
CA LYS A 213 -0.30 25.61 -0.41
C LYS A 213 1.07 26.26 -0.48
N GLN A 214 1.74 26.42 0.66
CA GLN A 214 3.11 26.96 0.72
C GLN A 214 4.11 26.02 0.03
N LEU A 215 3.96 24.71 0.23
CA LEU A 215 4.79 23.69 -0.40
C LEU A 215 4.57 23.66 -1.92
N GLU A 216 3.32 23.69 -2.36
CA GLU A 216 2.95 23.76 -3.78
C GLU A 216 3.49 25.04 -4.43
N SER A 217 3.32 26.20 -3.78
CA SER A 217 3.89 27.47 -4.25
C SER A 217 5.41 27.40 -4.36
N ARG A 218 6.09 26.72 -3.42
CA ARG A 218 7.54 26.52 -3.47
C ARG A 218 7.94 25.63 -4.63
N LEU A 219 7.19 24.55 -4.90
CA LEU A 219 7.44 23.67 -6.04
C LEU A 219 7.25 24.42 -7.37
N PHE A 220 6.22 25.25 -7.47
CA PHE A 220 5.96 26.06 -8.67
C PHE A 220 7.06 27.12 -8.91
N ARG A 221 7.61 27.70 -7.84
CA ARG A 221 8.71 28.67 -7.91
C ARG A 221 10.07 28.05 -8.21
N GLN A 222 10.22 26.73 -8.13
CA GLN A 222 11.48 26.09 -8.50
C GLN A 222 11.73 26.32 -10.00
N PRO A 223 12.99 26.59 -10.39
CA PRO A 223 13.32 26.72 -11.80
C PRO A 223 12.97 25.43 -12.53
N MET A 224 12.57 25.57 -13.79
CA MET A 224 12.32 24.42 -14.65
C MET A 224 13.56 23.52 -14.69
N PRO A 225 13.41 22.18 -14.54
CA PRO A 225 14.52 21.26 -14.62
C PRO A 225 15.30 21.39 -15.93
N SER A 226 16.62 21.31 -15.86
CA SER A 226 17.49 21.44 -17.05
C SER A 226 17.84 20.08 -17.68
N ALA A 227 17.77 19.00 -16.89
CA ALA A 227 18.04 17.64 -17.33
C ALA A 227 16.74 16.89 -17.66
N ILE A 228 16.71 16.22 -18.82
CA ILE A 228 15.55 15.44 -19.27
C ILE A 228 15.12 14.42 -18.19
N ALA A 229 16.07 13.74 -17.53
CA ALA A 229 15.77 12.72 -16.53
C ALA A 229 14.95 13.25 -15.33
N GLU A 230 15.08 14.53 -14.98
CA GLU A 230 14.39 15.16 -13.85
C GLU A 230 12.90 15.39 -14.12
N PHE A 231 12.48 15.41 -15.39
CA PHE A 231 11.06 15.48 -15.75
C PHE A 231 10.30 14.17 -15.49
N LYS A 232 11.00 13.07 -15.23
CA LYS A 232 10.36 11.77 -15.00
C LYS A 232 9.75 11.73 -13.60
N GLY A 233 8.42 11.82 -13.54
CA GLY A 233 7.69 11.87 -12.26
C GLY A 233 7.75 13.23 -11.58
N HIS A 234 8.06 14.30 -12.32
CA HIS A 234 8.05 15.65 -11.78
C HIS A 234 6.63 16.09 -11.42
N PRO A 235 6.42 16.73 -10.24
CA PRO A 235 5.09 17.08 -9.77
C PRO A 235 4.37 18.10 -10.66
N VAL A 236 5.11 19.04 -11.25
CA VAL A 236 4.54 20.17 -12.02
C VAL A 236 4.72 20.04 -13.53
N TYR A 237 5.74 19.31 -13.99
CA TYR A 237 6.17 19.33 -15.39
C TYR A 237 6.22 17.93 -15.97
N VAL A 238 6.02 17.80 -17.27
CA VAL A 238 6.12 16.53 -17.98
C VAL A 238 6.63 16.74 -19.40
N LEU A 239 7.36 15.75 -19.90
CA LEU A 239 7.69 15.63 -21.32
C LEU A 239 6.83 14.56 -21.97
N LYS A 240 6.41 14.76 -23.22
CA LYS A 240 5.64 13.78 -24.00
C LYS A 240 6.28 12.38 -24.01
N ARG A 241 7.62 12.31 -24.08
CA ARG A 241 8.39 11.05 -24.02
C ARG A 241 8.22 10.25 -22.72
N HIS A 242 7.78 10.88 -21.63
CA HIS A 242 7.63 10.25 -20.32
C HIS A 242 6.20 9.83 -20.00
N LEU A 243 5.25 10.09 -20.90
CA LEU A 243 3.88 9.63 -20.74
C LEU A 243 3.84 8.10 -20.79
N LEU A 244 3.14 7.50 -19.82
CA LEU A 244 2.94 6.06 -19.81
C LEU A 244 2.03 5.61 -20.97
N LYS A 245 2.03 4.30 -21.23
CA LYS A 245 1.20 3.69 -22.28
C LYS A 245 -0.28 4.12 -22.18
N TYR A 246 -0.81 4.15 -20.95
CA TYR A 246 -2.20 4.51 -20.64
C TYR A 246 -2.37 5.96 -20.17
N GLU A 247 -1.44 6.85 -20.53
CA GLU A 247 -1.56 8.29 -20.27
C GLU A 247 -1.56 9.07 -21.57
N ALA A 248 -2.18 10.24 -21.55
CA ALA A 248 -2.08 11.24 -22.60
C ALA A 248 -2.26 12.65 -22.03
N LEU A 249 -1.88 13.65 -22.84
CA LEU A 249 -2.14 15.06 -22.53
C LEU A 249 -3.55 15.41 -22.97
N TYR A 250 -4.30 16.13 -22.13
CA TYR A 250 -5.59 16.73 -22.47
C TYR A 250 -5.67 18.16 -21.89
N PRO A 251 -6.15 19.15 -22.67
CA PRO A 251 -6.51 19.07 -24.09
C PRO A 251 -5.34 18.64 -25.00
N ALA A 252 -5.64 18.09 -26.19
CA ALA A 252 -4.61 17.57 -27.11
C ALA A 252 -3.65 18.68 -27.59
N ASP A 253 -4.18 19.89 -27.67
CA ASP A 253 -3.57 21.16 -28.05
C ASP A 253 -3.05 21.96 -26.84
N ALA A 254 -2.91 21.33 -25.67
CA ALA A 254 -2.38 21.99 -24.47
C ALA A 254 -1.08 22.76 -24.79
N PRO A 255 -0.99 24.06 -24.45
CA PRO A 255 0.16 24.88 -24.81
C PRO A 255 1.41 24.42 -24.04
N PRO A 256 2.59 24.39 -24.68
CA PRO A 256 3.83 24.12 -23.97
C PRO A 256 4.17 25.28 -23.04
N LEU A 257 4.59 24.96 -21.80
CA LEU A 257 5.06 25.93 -20.82
C LEU A 257 6.48 26.43 -21.12
N GLY A 258 7.21 25.70 -21.96
CA GLY A 258 8.58 26.00 -22.34
C GLY A 258 9.21 24.85 -23.10
N PHE A 259 10.53 24.97 -23.34
CA PHE A 259 11.29 23.96 -24.06
C PHE A 259 12.55 23.60 -23.31
N VAL A 260 12.87 22.31 -23.27
CA VAL A 260 14.16 21.83 -22.76
C VAL A 260 14.82 20.98 -23.82
N ARG A 261 15.99 21.43 -24.28
CA ARG A 261 16.76 20.79 -25.37
C ARG A 261 15.91 20.55 -26.64
N GLY A 262 15.04 21.51 -26.96
CA GLY A 262 14.15 21.46 -28.13
C GLY A 262 12.85 20.69 -27.92
N GLU A 263 12.62 20.07 -26.76
CA GLU A 263 11.38 19.37 -26.47
C GLU A 263 10.37 20.24 -25.71
N PRO A 264 9.09 20.24 -26.13
CA PRO A 264 8.05 20.96 -25.42
C PRO A 264 7.76 20.33 -24.06
N VAL A 265 7.77 21.17 -23.03
CA VAL A 265 7.39 20.84 -21.66
C VAL A 265 5.92 21.21 -21.44
N TYR A 266 5.15 20.29 -20.88
CA TYR A 266 3.73 20.52 -20.56
C TYR A 266 3.52 20.54 -19.05
N ALA A 267 2.42 21.16 -18.62
CA ALA A 267 1.96 21.06 -17.25
C ALA A 267 1.58 19.60 -16.93
N ARG A 268 2.01 19.08 -15.78
CA ARG A 268 1.67 17.70 -15.36
C ARG A 268 0.17 17.54 -15.11
N GLU A 269 -0.54 18.63 -14.78
CA GLU A 269 -2.01 18.66 -14.62
C GLU A 269 -2.75 18.25 -15.90
N CYS A 270 -2.17 18.51 -17.08
CA CYS A 270 -2.75 18.09 -18.36
C CYS A 270 -2.58 16.58 -18.61
N VAL A 271 -1.86 15.85 -17.76
CA VAL A 271 -1.67 14.40 -17.93
C VAL A 271 -2.84 13.66 -17.31
N HIS A 272 -3.56 12.94 -18.15
CA HIS A 272 -4.69 12.14 -17.72
C HIS A 272 -4.49 10.67 -18.02
N VAL A 273 -4.95 9.85 -17.07
CA VAL A 273 -5.00 8.40 -17.23
C VAL A 273 -6.16 8.05 -18.15
N LEU A 274 -5.85 7.27 -19.19
CA LEU A 274 -6.81 6.72 -20.11
C LEU A 274 -7.12 5.27 -19.72
N ARG A 275 -8.37 4.85 -19.93
CA ARG A 275 -8.82 3.49 -19.62
C ARG A 275 -9.64 2.93 -20.78
N SER A 276 -9.67 1.60 -20.91
CA SER A 276 -10.58 0.94 -21.84
C SER A 276 -12.03 1.06 -21.36
N ARG A 277 -13.00 0.81 -22.25
CA ARG A 277 -14.43 0.84 -21.91
C ARG A 277 -14.77 -0.08 -20.72
N GLU A 278 -14.23 -1.30 -20.70
CA GLU A 278 -14.35 -2.25 -19.57
C GLU A 278 -13.69 -1.73 -18.27
N ALA A 279 -12.57 -1.02 -18.37
CA ALA A 279 -11.89 -0.47 -17.21
C ALA A 279 -12.60 0.78 -16.65
N TRP A 280 -13.29 1.56 -17.50
CA TRP A 280 -14.19 2.62 -17.05
C TRP A 280 -15.45 2.08 -16.38
N LEU A 281 -16.01 0.97 -16.90
CA LEU A 281 -17.18 0.32 -16.29
C LEU A 281 -16.91 -0.10 -14.84
N ARG A 282 -15.71 -0.61 -14.55
CA ARG A 282 -15.27 -0.92 -13.17
C ARG A 282 -15.16 0.29 -12.24
N GLU A 283 -15.03 1.49 -12.81
CA GLU A 283 -15.08 2.76 -12.06
C GLU A 283 -16.49 3.37 -12.06
N ALA A 284 -17.52 2.58 -12.42
CA ALA A 284 -18.92 3.01 -12.57
C ALA A 284 -19.09 4.19 -13.54
N ARG A 285 -18.39 4.13 -14.69
CA ARG A 285 -18.53 5.09 -15.78
C ARG A 285 -18.67 4.38 -17.11
N MET A 286 -19.43 4.99 -18.02
CA MET A 286 -19.58 4.52 -19.39
C MET A 286 -19.01 5.55 -20.36
N VAL A 287 -18.30 5.09 -21.39
CA VAL A 287 -17.87 5.97 -22.47
C VAL A 287 -19.10 6.35 -23.29
N ARG A 288 -19.22 7.64 -23.63
CA ARG A 288 -20.37 8.17 -24.39
C ARG A 288 -20.60 7.39 -25.68
N VAL A 289 -21.85 7.36 -26.12
CA VAL A 289 -22.25 6.68 -27.36
C VAL A 289 -21.60 7.38 -28.55
N ARG A 290 -21.01 6.59 -29.47
CA ARG A 290 -20.29 7.07 -30.68
C ARG A 290 -19.03 7.92 -30.42
N GLU A 291 -18.52 7.92 -29.20
CA GLU A 291 -17.27 8.60 -28.87
C GLU A 291 -16.06 7.85 -29.44
N GLU A 292 -15.15 8.57 -30.10
CA GLU A 292 -13.93 7.99 -30.67
C GLU A 292 -12.83 7.83 -29.60
N PRO A 293 -11.98 6.80 -29.67
CA PRO A 293 -10.93 6.61 -28.68
C PRO A 293 -9.84 7.67 -28.80
N TYR A 294 -9.48 8.28 -27.67
CA TYR A 294 -8.42 9.27 -27.59
C TYR A 294 -7.03 8.70 -27.92
N LYS A 295 -6.81 7.42 -27.60
CA LYS A 295 -5.54 6.74 -27.88
C LYS A 295 -5.80 5.27 -28.17
N ARG A 296 -5.20 4.76 -29.24
CA ARG A 296 -5.16 3.33 -29.55
C ARG A 296 -3.78 2.79 -29.19
N VAL A 297 -3.72 1.68 -28.46
CA VAL A 297 -2.46 1.06 -28.07
C VAL A 297 -2.51 -0.44 -28.35
N LYS A 298 -1.37 -1.07 -28.62
CA LYS A 298 -1.34 -2.53 -28.80
C LYS A 298 -1.90 -3.26 -27.58
N GLY A 299 -2.95 -4.06 -27.77
CA GLY A 299 -3.50 -4.91 -26.70
C GLY A 299 -2.50 -5.99 -26.27
N ARG A 300 -2.65 -6.52 -25.05
CA ARG A 300 -1.96 -7.77 -24.70
C ARG A 300 -2.69 -8.91 -25.41
N ALA A 301 -1.96 -9.76 -26.12
CA ALA A 301 -2.54 -10.97 -26.71
C ALA A 301 -3.15 -11.84 -25.60
N LYS A 302 -4.45 -12.14 -25.69
CA LYS A 302 -5.07 -13.16 -24.82
C LYS A 302 -4.43 -14.51 -25.18
N LYS A 303 -4.05 -15.32 -24.19
CA LYS A 303 -3.41 -16.63 -24.44
C LYS A 303 -4.28 -17.54 -25.32
N ASP A 304 -5.60 -17.46 -25.22
CA ASP A 304 -6.54 -18.22 -26.06
C ASP A 304 -6.47 -17.84 -27.55
N LEU A 305 -6.08 -16.60 -27.85
CA LEU A 305 -5.88 -16.13 -29.22
C LEU A 305 -4.54 -16.57 -29.81
N LEU A 306 -3.57 -16.98 -29.00
CA LEU A 306 -2.30 -17.52 -29.51
C LEU A 306 -2.53 -18.89 -30.19
N ALA A 307 -3.45 -19.70 -29.65
CA ALA A 307 -3.87 -20.96 -30.26
C ALA A 307 -4.65 -20.74 -31.57
N SER A 308 -5.55 -19.75 -31.62
CA SER A 308 -6.32 -19.43 -32.83
C SER A 308 -5.52 -18.66 -33.90
N SER A 309 -4.53 -17.86 -33.50
CA SER A 309 -3.68 -17.07 -34.43
C SER A 309 -2.73 -17.95 -35.23
N LEU A 310 -2.30 -19.10 -34.68
CA LEU A 310 -1.54 -20.11 -35.43
C LEU A 310 -2.36 -20.80 -36.54
N LEU A 311 -3.69 -20.85 -36.40
CA LEU A 311 -4.60 -21.47 -37.38
C LEU A 311 -5.07 -20.49 -38.47
N SER A 312 -5.14 -19.18 -38.16
CA SER A 312 -5.71 -18.17 -39.06
C SER A 312 -4.68 -17.36 -39.86
N GLY A 313 -3.37 -17.47 -39.57
CA GLY A 313 -2.33 -16.70 -40.26
C GLY A 313 -2.40 -15.17 -40.08
N MET A 314 -3.48 -14.64 -39.49
CA MET A 314 -3.64 -13.24 -39.14
C MET A 314 -3.10 -13.02 -37.73
N SER A 315 -2.05 -12.21 -37.64
CA SER A 315 -1.60 -11.60 -36.39
C SER A 315 -2.69 -10.63 -35.91
N SER A 316 -3.66 -11.12 -35.14
CA SER A 316 -4.69 -10.28 -34.55
C SER A 316 -4.11 -9.49 -33.36
N GLU A 317 -3.22 -8.53 -33.64
CA GLU A 317 -2.89 -7.45 -32.70
C GLU A 317 -4.15 -6.57 -32.56
N ARG A 318 -5.12 -7.00 -31.73
CA ARG A 318 -6.27 -6.14 -31.43
C ARG A 318 -5.76 -4.89 -30.73
N GLU A 319 -5.94 -3.74 -31.37
CA GLU A 319 -5.70 -2.45 -30.74
C GLU A 319 -6.68 -2.28 -29.58
N LEU A 320 -6.13 -1.93 -28.43
CA LEU A 320 -6.90 -1.56 -27.26
C LEU A 320 -7.23 -0.08 -27.34
N GLU A 321 -8.51 0.20 -27.42
CA GLU A 321 -9.08 1.55 -27.38
C GLU A 321 -9.04 2.11 -25.95
N LEU A 322 -8.55 3.33 -25.82
CA LEU A 322 -8.45 4.03 -24.54
C LEU A 322 -9.17 5.38 -24.63
N PHE A 323 -9.87 5.69 -23.55
CA PHE A 323 -10.70 6.88 -23.41
C PHE A 323 -10.30 7.66 -22.16
N GLY A 324 -10.38 8.98 -22.24
CA GLY A 324 -10.17 9.87 -21.09
C GLY A 324 -11.44 10.07 -20.25
N LEU A 325 -11.30 10.69 -19.08
CA LEU A 325 -12.44 10.96 -18.20
C LEU A 325 -13.50 11.85 -18.88
N TRP A 326 -13.07 12.85 -19.66
CA TRP A 326 -13.93 13.80 -20.39
C TRP A 326 -14.82 13.13 -21.45
N GLN A 327 -14.46 11.91 -21.87
CA GLN A 327 -15.19 11.09 -22.85
C GLN A 327 -16.24 10.17 -22.21
N THR A 328 -16.38 10.23 -20.87
CA THR A 328 -17.21 9.32 -20.10
C THR A 328 -18.28 10.04 -19.30
N GLU A 329 -19.38 9.36 -19.09
CA GLU A 329 -20.49 9.76 -18.22
C GLU A 329 -20.65 8.76 -17.07
N PRO A 330 -21.27 9.17 -15.95
CA PRO A 330 -21.62 8.24 -14.87
C PRO A 330 -22.43 7.06 -15.41
N TYR A 331 -22.12 5.86 -14.94
CA TYR A 331 -22.88 4.66 -15.31
C TYR A 331 -24.33 4.79 -14.87
N MET A 332 -25.26 4.53 -15.78
CA MET A 332 -26.69 4.48 -15.48
C MET A 332 -27.09 3.02 -15.26
N PRO A 333 -27.40 2.61 -14.01
CA PRO A 333 -27.81 1.24 -13.74
C PRO A 333 -29.17 0.93 -14.41
N PRO A 334 -29.35 -0.31 -14.91
CA PRO A 334 -30.61 -0.73 -15.49
C PRO A 334 -31.71 -0.79 -14.41
N VAL A 335 -32.97 -0.67 -14.83
CA VAL A 335 -34.13 -0.73 -13.94
C VAL A 335 -34.69 -2.15 -13.92
N ALA A 336 -34.95 -2.70 -12.74
CA ALA A 336 -35.65 -3.96 -12.59
C ALA A 336 -37.12 -3.82 -12.98
N PHE A 337 -37.68 -4.82 -13.66
CA PHE A 337 -39.05 -4.78 -14.15
C PHE A 337 -39.73 -6.14 -13.99
N GLY A 338 -40.95 -6.14 -13.46
CA GLY A 338 -41.78 -7.34 -13.29
C GLY A 338 -41.14 -8.38 -12.39
N GLY A 339 -40.53 -7.95 -11.29
CA GLY A 339 -39.87 -8.84 -10.33
C GLY A 339 -38.59 -9.52 -10.83
N LYS A 340 -38.04 -9.10 -11.98
CA LYS A 340 -36.82 -9.67 -12.58
C LYS A 340 -35.65 -8.70 -12.52
N VAL A 341 -34.50 -9.23 -12.14
CA VAL A 341 -33.23 -8.50 -12.06
C VAL A 341 -32.60 -8.43 -13.45
N PRO A 342 -32.19 -7.24 -13.95
CA PRO A 342 -31.46 -7.09 -15.21
C PRO A 342 -30.10 -7.77 -15.17
N ARG A 343 -29.72 -8.51 -16.22
CA ARG A 343 -28.50 -9.34 -16.25
C ARG A 343 -27.60 -9.00 -17.43
N ASN A 344 -26.31 -9.26 -17.29
CA ASN A 344 -25.36 -9.25 -18.40
C ASN A 344 -25.48 -10.52 -19.27
N GLU A 345 -24.66 -10.61 -20.32
CA GLU A 345 -24.62 -11.76 -21.25
C GLU A 345 -24.33 -13.11 -20.57
N TRP A 346 -23.71 -13.08 -19.40
CA TRP A 346 -23.40 -14.27 -18.59
C TRP A 346 -24.47 -14.62 -17.56
N GLY A 347 -25.57 -13.85 -17.52
CA GLY A 347 -26.68 -14.08 -16.58
C GLY A 347 -26.43 -13.59 -15.16
N ASN A 348 -25.41 -12.75 -14.93
CA ASN A 348 -25.07 -12.19 -13.62
C ASN A 348 -25.22 -10.67 -13.59
N VAL A 349 -25.06 -10.05 -12.41
CA VAL A 349 -24.99 -8.59 -12.26
C VAL A 349 -23.54 -8.18 -11.97
N GLU A 350 -22.99 -7.25 -12.76
CA GLU A 350 -21.69 -6.64 -12.48
C GLU A 350 -21.84 -5.48 -11.48
N LEU A 351 -21.40 -5.70 -10.25
CA LEU A 351 -21.57 -4.78 -9.12
C LEU A 351 -20.21 -4.37 -8.54
N PHE A 352 -19.38 -3.71 -9.34
CA PHE A 352 -18.04 -3.26 -8.91
C PHE A 352 -18.08 -2.11 -7.89
N LYS A 353 -19.16 -1.33 -7.91
CA LYS A 353 -19.44 -0.21 -6.99
C LYS A 353 -20.90 -0.29 -6.55
N SER A 354 -21.22 0.21 -5.36
CA SER A 354 -22.59 0.23 -4.84
C SER A 354 -23.58 0.97 -5.76
N CYS A 355 -23.14 2.02 -6.45
CA CYS A 355 -23.95 2.78 -7.41
C CYS A 355 -24.27 2.06 -8.72
N MET A 356 -23.72 0.87 -8.96
CA MET A 356 -24.06 0.03 -10.12
C MET A 356 -25.24 -0.90 -9.86
N LEU A 357 -25.81 -0.88 -8.64
CA LEU A 357 -26.96 -1.70 -8.28
C LEU A 357 -28.16 -1.32 -9.18
N PRO A 358 -28.81 -2.30 -9.85
CA PRO A 358 -30.01 -2.04 -10.62
C PRO A 358 -31.08 -1.33 -9.78
N ILE A 359 -31.76 -0.36 -10.38
CA ILE A 359 -32.79 0.41 -9.70
C ILE A 359 -33.97 -0.51 -9.38
N GLY A 360 -34.47 -0.44 -8.14
CA GLY A 360 -35.52 -1.34 -7.63
C GLY A 360 -34.99 -2.70 -7.13
N THR A 361 -33.68 -2.83 -6.93
CA THR A 361 -33.06 -4.05 -6.37
C THR A 361 -32.23 -3.76 -5.14
N VAL A 362 -31.98 -4.81 -4.36
CA VAL A 362 -31.14 -4.79 -3.15
C VAL A 362 -30.00 -5.81 -3.28
N HIS A 363 -28.86 -5.51 -2.66
CA HIS A 363 -27.72 -6.42 -2.58
C HIS A 363 -27.67 -7.11 -1.22
N LEU A 364 -27.86 -8.43 -1.19
CA LEU A 364 -27.94 -9.26 0.02
C LEU A 364 -26.73 -10.17 0.14
N LYS A 365 -25.99 -10.05 1.24
CA LYS A 365 -24.81 -10.89 1.54
C LYS A 365 -25.17 -12.08 2.43
N ALA A 366 -25.96 -13.00 1.88
CA ALA A 366 -26.35 -14.24 2.56
C ALA A 366 -25.82 -15.48 1.82
N PRO A 367 -25.13 -16.42 2.49
CA PRO A 367 -24.63 -17.63 1.85
C PRO A 367 -25.78 -18.54 1.40
N ALA A 368 -25.62 -19.16 0.23
CA ALA A 368 -26.60 -20.08 -0.36
C ALA A 368 -28.03 -19.50 -0.57
N LEU A 369 -28.20 -18.17 -0.54
CA LEU A 369 -29.49 -17.51 -0.72
C LEU A 369 -30.18 -17.90 -2.04
N GLY A 370 -29.42 -18.08 -3.12
CA GLY A 370 -29.97 -18.51 -4.41
C GLY A 370 -30.70 -19.86 -4.36
N ARG A 371 -30.33 -20.78 -3.45
CA ARG A 371 -31.07 -22.05 -3.27
C ARG A 371 -32.44 -21.82 -2.63
N VAL A 372 -32.51 -20.90 -1.66
CA VAL A 372 -33.77 -20.55 -0.97
C VAL A 372 -34.67 -19.80 -1.94
N ALA A 373 -34.13 -18.87 -2.72
CA ALA A 373 -34.85 -18.13 -3.75
C ALA A 373 -35.47 -19.06 -4.80
N ALA A 374 -34.72 -20.09 -5.23
CA ALA A 374 -35.23 -21.10 -6.16
C ALA A 374 -36.43 -21.90 -5.59
N LYS A 375 -36.46 -22.20 -4.29
CA LYS A 375 -37.61 -22.85 -3.65
C LYS A 375 -38.87 -21.96 -3.64
N LEU A 376 -38.66 -20.65 -3.52
CA LEU A 376 -39.73 -19.65 -3.48
C LEU A 376 -40.10 -19.08 -4.86
N ASN A 377 -39.43 -19.52 -5.92
CA ASN A 377 -39.59 -18.99 -7.28
C ASN A 377 -39.37 -17.46 -7.37
N ILE A 378 -38.44 -16.93 -6.56
CA ILE A 378 -38.04 -15.52 -6.54
C ILE A 378 -36.79 -15.35 -7.40
N ASP A 379 -36.76 -14.31 -8.24
CA ASP A 379 -35.60 -14.03 -9.08
C ASP A 379 -34.42 -13.50 -8.25
N CYS A 380 -33.31 -14.24 -8.26
CA CYS A 380 -32.14 -13.98 -7.43
C CYS A 380 -30.88 -14.28 -8.22
N VAL A 381 -30.05 -13.25 -8.42
CA VAL A 381 -28.90 -13.30 -9.34
C VAL A 381 -27.61 -13.03 -8.56
N PRO A 382 -26.52 -13.79 -8.77
CA PRO A 382 -25.28 -13.55 -8.05
C PRO A 382 -24.60 -12.25 -8.54
N ALA A 383 -24.00 -11.51 -7.62
CA ALA A 383 -23.31 -10.25 -7.93
C ALA A 383 -21.80 -10.49 -8.13
N VAL A 384 -21.29 -10.14 -9.31
CA VAL A 384 -19.86 -10.14 -9.62
C VAL A 384 -19.26 -8.81 -9.15
N VAL A 385 -18.45 -8.86 -8.09
CA VAL A 385 -17.83 -7.66 -7.50
C VAL A 385 -16.39 -7.43 -7.99
N GLY A 386 -15.81 -8.41 -8.66
CA GLY A 386 -14.44 -8.32 -9.16
C GLY A 386 -14.01 -9.55 -9.92
N PHE A 387 -12.71 -9.59 -10.23
CA PHE A 387 -12.07 -10.71 -10.89
C PHE A 387 -10.74 -11.00 -10.21
N GLU A 388 -10.49 -12.26 -9.89
CA GLU A 388 -9.27 -12.71 -9.25
C GLU A 388 -8.47 -13.62 -10.21
N GLY A 389 -7.16 -13.37 -10.29
CA GLY A 389 -6.24 -14.22 -11.02
C GLY A 389 -5.79 -15.37 -10.14
N HIS A 390 -6.38 -16.55 -10.31
CA HIS A 390 -5.94 -17.77 -9.62
C HIS A 390 -5.47 -18.82 -10.63
N GLY A 391 -4.32 -19.43 -10.36
CA GLY A 391 -3.71 -20.41 -11.25
C GLY A 391 -3.40 -19.85 -12.64
N ARG A 392 -3.93 -20.49 -13.70
CA ARG A 392 -3.69 -20.11 -15.10
C ARG A 392 -4.76 -19.18 -15.68
N GLY A 393 -5.76 -18.76 -14.91
CA GLY A 393 -6.94 -18.04 -15.40
C GLY A 393 -7.33 -16.80 -14.58
N VAL A 394 -8.34 -16.09 -15.06
CA VAL A 394 -9.00 -14.98 -14.37
C VAL A 394 -10.45 -15.41 -14.14
N HIS A 395 -10.90 -15.42 -12.89
CA HIS A 395 -12.22 -15.91 -12.49
C HIS A 395 -13.04 -14.78 -11.86
N PRO A 396 -14.37 -14.72 -12.12
CA PRO A 396 -15.23 -13.76 -11.46
C PRO A 396 -15.33 -14.06 -9.96
N VAL A 397 -15.24 -13.01 -9.15
CA VAL A 397 -15.45 -13.07 -7.71
C VAL A 397 -16.88 -12.66 -7.44
N PHE A 398 -17.64 -13.59 -6.87
CA PHE A 398 -19.01 -13.35 -6.46
C PHE A 398 -19.07 -12.95 -4.99
N ASP A 399 -19.81 -11.90 -4.69
CA ASP A 399 -20.10 -11.49 -3.31
C ASP A 399 -21.59 -11.13 -3.22
N GLY A 400 -22.36 -11.96 -2.51
CA GLY A 400 -23.80 -11.76 -2.32
C GLY A 400 -24.66 -11.94 -3.58
N TRP A 401 -25.91 -11.52 -3.45
CA TRP A 401 -27.00 -11.73 -4.40
C TRP A 401 -27.77 -10.44 -4.62
N VAL A 402 -28.26 -10.24 -5.84
CA VAL A 402 -29.14 -9.13 -6.21
C VAL A 402 -30.56 -9.67 -6.39
N VAL A 403 -31.52 -9.01 -5.74
CA VAL A 403 -32.94 -9.39 -5.71
C VAL A 403 -33.77 -8.12 -5.81
N CYS A 404 -34.97 -8.18 -6.41
CA CYS A 404 -35.90 -7.05 -6.40
C CYS A 404 -36.31 -6.69 -4.97
N GLU A 405 -36.44 -5.40 -4.70
CA GLU A 405 -36.71 -4.86 -3.35
C GLU A 405 -37.99 -5.46 -2.74
N GLU A 406 -39.03 -5.64 -3.55
CA GLU A 406 -40.33 -6.22 -3.16
C GLU A 406 -40.25 -7.65 -2.58
N PHE A 407 -39.19 -8.41 -2.88
CA PHE A 407 -39.03 -9.80 -2.41
C PHE A 407 -37.94 -9.97 -1.34
N ALA A 408 -37.24 -8.89 -1.00
CA ALA A 408 -36.07 -8.93 -0.12
C ALA A 408 -36.41 -9.51 1.27
N ASP A 409 -37.46 -9.00 1.90
CA ASP A 409 -37.85 -9.40 3.25
C ASP A 409 -38.35 -10.84 3.29
N THR A 410 -39.22 -11.22 2.35
CA THR A 410 -39.73 -12.59 2.24
C THR A 410 -38.61 -13.60 2.07
N LEU A 411 -37.63 -13.27 1.21
CA LEU A 411 -36.49 -14.15 0.95
C LEU A 411 -35.56 -14.26 2.16
N MET A 412 -35.30 -13.15 2.87
CA MET A 412 -34.46 -13.15 4.06
C MET A 412 -35.08 -13.92 5.22
N MET A 413 -36.39 -13.79 5.44
CA MET A 413 -37.09 -14.59 6.47
C MET A 413 -37.01 -16.09 6.16
N ALA A 414 -37.32 -16.49 4.93
CA ALA A 414 -37.21 -17.90 4.54
C ALA A 414 -35.77 -18.44 4.62
N TRP A 415 -34.78 -17.59 4.37
CA TRP A 415 -33.38 -17.96 4.54
C TRP A 415 -33.03 -18.17 6.01
N GLN A 416 -33.48 -17.29 6.91
CA GLN A 416 -33.28 -17.44 8.36
C GLN A 416 -33.88 -18.75 8.87
N GLU A 417 -35.12 -19.08 8.47
CA GLU A 417 -35.77 -20.35 8.84
C GLU A 417 -34.97 -21.58 8.38
N GLU A 418 -34.45 -21.56 7.14
CA GLU A 418 -33.64 -22.66 6.62
C GLU A 418 -32.30 -22.77 7.37
N GLN A 419 -31.66 -21.66 7.73
CA GLN A 419 -30.44 -21.67 8.54
C GLN A 419 -30.67 -22.25 9.93
N GLU A 420 -31.77 -21.88 10.59
CA GLU A 420 -32.12 -22.46 11.89
C GLU A 420 -32.35 -23.96 11.81
N LYS A 421 -33.07 -24.42 10.78
CA LYS A 421 -33.32 -25.84 10.56
C LYS A 421 -32.03 -26.60 10.30
N GLN A 422 -31.12 -26.02 9.52
CA GLN A 422 -29.80 -26.59 9.26
C GLN A 422 -28.97 -26.67 10.55
N SER A 423 -28.93 -25.61 11.35
CA SER A 423 -28.21 -25.59 12.64
C SER A 423 -28.72 -26.69 13.59
N LYS A 424 -30.04 -26.79 13.76
CA LYS A 424 -30.66 -27.84 14.60
C LYS A 424 -30.32 -29.25 14.11
N SER A 425 -30.29 -29.46 12.80
CA SER A 425 -29.90 -30.75 12.20
C SER A 425 -28.41 -31.06 12.40
N ASP A 426 -27.54 -30.06 12.23
CA ASP A 426 -26.09 -30.21 12.40
C ASP A 426 -25.73 -30.43 13.88
N GLU A 427 -26.38 -29.74 14.81
CA GLU A 427 -26.30 -29.98 16.25
C GLU A 427 -26.71 -31.41 16.59
N PHE A 428 -27.84 -31.88 16.04
CA PHE A 428 -28.29 -33.26 16.24
C PHE A 428 -27.27 -34.28 15.72
N LEU A 429 -26.73 -34.08 14.51
CA LEU A 429 -25.70 -34.93 13.94
C LEU A 429 -24.39 -34.90 14.74
N GLN A 430 -23.99 -33.72 15.23
CA GLN A 430 -22.82 -33.53 16.07
C GLN A 430 -22.98 -34.26 17.40
N GLN A 431 -24.11 -34.11 18.08
CA GLN A 431 -24.43 -34.85 19.31
C GLN A 431 -24.36 -36.35 19.08
N LYS A 432 -24.98 -36.86 17.98
CA LYS A 432 -24.91 -38.28 17.62
C LYS A 432 -23.47 -38.77 17.44
N ARG A 433 -22.61 -37.97 16.81
CA ARG A 433 -21.17 -38.27 16.64
C ARG A 433 -20.44 -38.27 17.98
N VAL A 434 -20.70 -37.29 18.85
CA VAL A 434 -20.11 -37.18 20.20
C VAL A 434 -20.46 -38.41 21.02
N PHE A 435 -21.74 -38.78 21.12
CA PHE A 435 -22.17 -39.99 21.83
C PHE A 435 -21.59 -41.27 21.22
N GLY A 436 -21.51 -41.36 19.89
CA GLY A 436 -20.84 -42.48 19.21
C GLY A 436 -19.35 -42.59 19.53
N ASN A 437 -18.65 -41.46 19.67
CA ASN A 437 -17.24 -41.42 20.05
C ASN A 437 -17.04 -41.78 21.53
N TRP A 438 -17.87 -41.25 22.43
CA TRP A 438 -17.87 -41.63 23.85
C TRP A 438 -18.12 -43.12 24.04
N ARG A 439 -19.09 -43.70 23.32
CA ARG A 439 -19.37 -45.13 23.36
C ARG A 439 -18.15 -45.96 22.92
N ARG A 440 -17.44 -45.52 21.88
CA ARG A 440 -16.20 -46.16 21.42
C ARG A 440 -15.08 -46.04 22.47
N LEU A 441 -14.90 -44.87 23.06
CA LEU A 441 -13.89 -44.61 24.09
C LEU A 441 -14.12 -45.47 25.34
N ILE A 442 -15.34 -45.47 25.87
CA ILE A 442 -15.72 -46.24 27.07
C ILE A 442 -15.54 -47.74 26.81
N ARG A 443 -16.02 -48.25 25.66
CA ARG A 443 -15.79 -49.67 25.29
C ARG A 443 -14.31 -50.01 25.20
N GLY A 444 -13.50 -49.14 24.58
CA GLY A 444 -12.05 -49.32 24.50
C GLY A 444 -11.39 -49.34 25.88
N ALA A 445 -11.80 -48.47 26.79
CA ALA A 445 -11.31 -48.43 28.16
C ALA A 445 -11.69 -49.69 28.96
N LEU A 446 -12.96 -50.13 28.85
CA LEU A 446 -13.44 -51.36 29.50
C LEU A 446 -12.73 -52.62 28.97
N ILE A 447 -12.53 -52.72 27.66
CA ILE A 447 -11.78 -53.83 27.05
C ILE A 447 -10.33 -53.82 27.55
N ARG A 448 -9.69 -52.64 27.62
CA ARG A 448 -8.33 -52.50 28.12
C ARG A 448 -8.21 -52.87 29.60
N ALA A 449 -9.17 -52.46 30.43
CA ALA A 449 -9.23 -52.84 31.84
C ALA A 449 -9.40 -54.35 32.00
N ARG A 450 -10.34 -54.97 31.27
CA ARG A 450 -10.55 -56.43 31.28
C ARG A 450 -9.31 -57.20 30.82
N LEU A 451 -8.63 -56.72 29.77
CA LEU A 451 -7.38 -57.34 29.30
C LEU A 451 -6.26 -57.19 30.34
N ARG A 452 -6.20 -56.05 31.06
CA ARG A 452 -5.26 -55.84 32.15
C ARG A 452 -5.52 -56.82 33.30
N ASP A 453 -6.75 -56.93 33.77
CA ASP A 453 -7.07 -57.88 34.85
C ASP A 453 -6.79 -59.33 34.45
N LYS A 454 -7.05 -59.71 33.18
CA LYS A 454 -6.90 -61.09 32.71
C LYS A 454 -5.45 -61.51 32.43
N TYR A 455 -4.57 -60.59 32.02
CA TYR A 455 -3.21 -60.91 31.56
C TYR A 455 -2.10 -60.20 32.34
N LEU A 456 -2.42 -59.18 33.13
CA LEU A 456 -1.48 -58.38 33.92
C LEU A 456 -1.85 -58.36 35.42
N GLY A 457 -2.91 -59.08 35.82
CA GLY A 457 -3.39 -59.16 37.20
C GLY A 457 -3.05 -60.49 37.87
N ASP A 458 -1.76 -60.85 37.91
CA ASP A 458 -1.13 -61.62 39.00
C ASP A 458 0.39 -61.66 38.80
N THR A 459 1.05 -60.53 39.02
CA THR A 459 2.45 -60.54 39.47
C THR A 459 2.46 -59.83 40.81
N GLY A 460 1.86 -60.50 41.81
CA GLY A 460 2.14 -60.20 43.21
C GLY A 460 3.62 -60.42 43.47
N ASP A 461 4.23 -59.44 44.12
CA ASP A 461 5.49 -59.55 44.82
C ASP A 461 5.49 -60.79 45.73
N ASP A 462 6.49 -61.65 45.55
CA ASP A 462 7.18 -62.41 46.59
C ASP A 462 8.70 -62.19 46.38
#